data_AF-D2PX12-F1
#
_entry.id   AF-D2PX12-F1
#
_cell.length_a   1.000
_cell.length_b   1.000
_cell.length_c   1.000
_cell.angle_alpha   90.00
_cell.angle_beta   90.00
_cell.angle_gamma   90.00
#
_symmetry.space_group_name_H-M   'P 1'
#
loop_
_entity.id
_entity.type
_entity.pdbx_description
1 polymer ?
#
loop_
_entity_poly.entity_id
_entity_poly.type
_entity_poly.pdbx_seq_one_letter_code
_entity_poly.pdbx_strand_id
1 'polypeptide(L)'
;MTAVSGIMPTGRLTLGNHLGALRRFTDRGGFYFVADLHAMTMRHVPRRLAALTRETATLMLAAGSPPGTVFVQSDVPAHAQLGYLLECTSYVGELSRMIQYKEKGRDRPMTRASLFTYPCLMAADILLYGTDRVPVGDDQDQHVELARDLAIRFNREYGETFVVPQVVKAALATRVRDLATPTAKMSKSDADDAVGTIRLLDPPDVIRRQVMRAVTDSENEVRHDESAKPGVTNLLEILAACTGGDPVQLASGYSGYGALKSDVADAVLSVIEPLQREYAVLASDPATVDELLAHGRDRAIEASAPRLRAAQSAMGLGVSRDRDLATA
;
A
#
# COMPACT_ATOMS: atom_id res chain seq x y z
N MET A 1 -6.72 8.58 -16.33
CA MET A 1 -7.05 7.87 -15.08
C MET A 1 -6.00 8.27 -14.07
N THR A 2 -6.41 8.83 -12.94
CA THR A 2 -5.50 9.26 -11.88
C THR A 2 -5.33 8.12 -10.90
N ALA A 3 -4.13 7.55 -10.77
CA ALA A 3 -3.89 6.48 -9.80
C ALA A 3 -3.76 7.04 -8.37
N VAL A 4 -4.39 6.39 -7.39
CA VAL A 4 -4.20 6.70 -5.96
C VAL A 4 -3.82 5.42 -5.23
N SER A 5 -2.73 5.44 -4.46
CA SER A 5 -2.31 4.28 -3.67
C SER A 5 -1.56 4.68 -2.41
N GLY A 6 -1.96 4.09 -1.27
CA GLY A 6 -1.35 4.33 0.03
C GLY A 6 -0.62 3.10 0.56
N ILE A 7 0.56 3.29 1.14
CA ILE A 7 1.30 2.23 1.86
C ILE A 7 1.43 2.61 3.33
N MET A 8 0.87 1.81 4.23
CA MET A 8 1.01 2.03 5.67
C MET A 8 2.46 1.74 6.16
N PRO A 9 3.10 2.63 6.93
CA PRO A 9 4.41 2.40 7.52
C PRO A 9 4.34 1.58 8.83
N THR A 10 3.78 0.37 8.79
CA THR A 10 3.61 -0.51 9.98
C THR A 10 4.77 -1.46 10.23
N GLY A 11 5.66 -1.62 9.25
CA GLY A 11 6.88 -2.41 9.34
C GLY A 11 7.66 -2.32 8.03
N ARG A 12 8.85 -2.92 7.99
CA ARG A 12 9.74 -2.78 6.83
C ARG A 12 9.16 -3.50 5.62
N LEU A 13 9.21 -2.86 4.46
CA LEU A 13 8.61 -3.40 3.24
C LEU A 13 9.28 -4.72 2.83
N THR A 14 8.48 -5.63 2.29
CA THR A 14 8.91 -6.95 1.83
C THR A 14 9.02 -7.04 0.30
N LEU A 15 9.62 -8.10 -0.21
CA LEU A 15 9.61 -8.45 -1.64
C LEU A 15 8.18 -8.43 -2.21
N GLY A 16 7.20 -8.94 -1.46
CA GLY A 16 5.79 -8.91 -1.84
C GLY A 16 5.24 -7.49 -2.02
N ASN A 17 5.69 -6.53 -1.21
CA ASN A 17 5.30 -5.12 -1.41
C ASN A 17 5.90 -4.55 -2.70
N HIS A 18 7.16 -4.86 -2.99
CA HIS A 18 7.80 -4.36 -4.21
C HIS A 18 7.17 -4.94 -5.49
N LEU A 19 7.07 -6.27 -5.57
CA LEU A 19 6.49 -6.96 -6.72
C LEU A 19 4.98 -6.75 -6.87
N GLY A 20 4.29 -6.50 -5.75
CA GLY A 20 2.84 -6.31 -5.67
C GLY A 20 2.39 -4.85 -5.85
N ALA A 21 3.19 -3.87 -5.44
CA ALA A 21 2.79 -2.46 -5.44
C ALA A 21 3.85 -1.51 -6.01
N LEU A 22 5.03 -1.39 -5.36
CA LEU A 22 5.96 -0.27 -5.63
C LEU A 22 6.36 -0.16 -7.10
N ARG A 23 6.67 -1.28 -7.77
CA ARG A 23 7.07 -1.27 -9.19
C ARG A 23 5.96 -0.79 -10.16
N ARG A 24 4.72 -0.70 -9.69
CA ARG A 24 3.56 -0.22 -10.46
C ARG A 24 3.32 1.27 -10.30
N PHE A 25 4.07 1.96 -9.43
CA PHE A 25 3.92 3.40 -9.18
C PHE A 25 4.61 4.23 -10.26
N THR A 26 4.18 4.06 -11.51
CA THR A 26 4.84 4.66 -12.69
C THR A 26 4.03 5.78 -13.34
N ASP A 27 2.79 5.99 -12.91
CA ASP A 27 1.91 7.04 -13.45
C ASP A 27 2.36 8.42 -12.95
N ARG A 28 2.77 9.30 -13.87
CA ARG A 28 3.13 10.69 -13.56
C ARG A 28 1.94 11.48 -13.00
N GLY A 29 0.72 11.10 -13.38
CA GLY A 29 -0.53 11.64 -12.84
C GLY A 29 -0.90 11.10 -11.46
N GLY A 30 -0.21 10.08 -10.96
CA GLY A 30 -0.57 9.37 -9.74
C GLY A 30 -0.28 10.13 -8.45
N PHE A 31 -1.01 9.75 -7.40
CA PHE A 31 -0.86 10.18 -6.02
C PHE A 31 -0.55 8.96 -5.16
N TYR A 32 0.74 8.78 -4.86
CA TYR A 32 1.24 7.68 -4.07
C TYR A 32 1.67 8.20 -2.71
N PHE A 33 1.21 7.61 -1.61
CA PHE A 33 1.51 8.18 -0.30
C PHE A 33 1.85 7.17 0.76
N VAL A 34 2.63 7.64 1.74
CA VAL A 34 2.84 6.90 2.98
C VAL A 34 1.67 7.19 3.91
N ALA A 35 0.86 6.17 4.17
CA ALA A 35 -0.40 6.25 4.93
C ALA A 35 -0.15 6.17 6.45
N ASP A 36 0.54 7.18 6.98
CA ASP A 36 0.98 7.22 8.38
C ASP A 36 -0.18 7.43 9.37
N LEU A 37 -1.21 8.20 9.02
CA LEU A 37 -2.44 8.31 9.83
C LEU A 37 -3.14 6.95 9.97
N HIS A 38 -3.21 6.17 8.90
CA HIS A 38 -3.76 4.80 8.95
C HIS A 38 -2.95 3.87 9.84
N ALA A 39 -1.62 4.01 9.88
CA ALA A 39 -0.78 3.23 10.79
C ALA A 39 -1.07 3.52 12.28
N MET A 40 -1.62 4.69 12.60
CA MET A 40 -1.98 5.09 13.96
C MET A 40 -3.32 4.51 14.45
N THR A 41 -4.07 3.81 13.59
CA THR A 41 -5.29 3.05 14.00
C THR A 41 -4.99 1.94 15.00
N MET A 42 -3.72 1.53 15.08
CA MET A 42 -3.19 0.56 16.04
C MET A 42 -2.14 1.23 16.95
N ARG A 43 -1.76 0.52 18.02
CA ARG A 43 -0.65 0.96 18.89
C ARG A 43 0.62 1.07 18.06
N HIS A 44 1.29 2.22 18.17
CA HIS A 44 2.55 2.50 17.49
C HIS A 44 3.56 3.09 18.48
N VAL A 45 4.83 3.08 18.09
CA VAL A 45 5.91 3.77 18.80
C VAL A 45 6.31 4.98 17.96
N PRO A 46 6.25 6.22 18.47
CA PRO A 46 6.44 7.43 17.66
C PRO A 46 7.74 7.43 16.85
N ARG A 47 8.88 7.10 17.48
CA ARG A 47 10.18 7.02 16.80
C ARG A 47 10.20 5.96 15.69
N ARG A 48 9.53 4.80 15.91
CA ARG A 48 9.44 3.73 14.91
C ARG A 48 8.54 4.15 13.74
N LEU A 49 7.42 4.82 14.01
CA LEU A 49 6.53 5.34 12.97
C LEU A 49 7.26 6.35 12.07
N ALA A 50 7.97 7.31 12.67
CA ALA A 50 8.74 8.30 11.92
C ALA A 50 9.83 7.64 11.05
N ALA A 51 10.59 6.68 11.61
CA ALA A 51 11.62 5.95 10.88
C ALA A 51 11.04 5.13 9.72
N LEU A 52 9.95 4.39 9.94
CA LEU A 52 9.29 3.60 8.91
C LEU A 52 8.63 4.47 7.84
N THR A 53 8.12 5.65 8.21
CA THR A 53 7.53 6.60 7.26
C THR A 53 8.60 7.07 6.28
N ARG A 54 9.77 7.48 6.80
CA ARG A 54 10.90 7.89 5.98
C ARG A 54 11.44 6.75 5.12
N GLU A 55 11.67 5.57 5.70
CA GLU A 55 12.14 4.38 4.97
C GLU A 55 11.17 4.02 3.82
N THR A 56 9.85 4.01 4.10
CA THR A 56 8.82 3.70 3.10
C THR A 56 8.81 4.74 1.97
N ALA A 57 8.86 6.02 2.31
CA ALA A 57 8.90 7.11 1.33
C ALA A 57 10.15 7.02 0.44
N THR A 58 11.33 6.83 1.03
CA THR A 58 12.58 6.67 0.29
C THR A 58 12.55 5.42 -0.59
N LEU A 59 11.98 4.30 -0.13
CA LEU A 59 11.81 3.09 -0.96
C LEU A 59 10.85 3.30 -2.14
N MET A 60 9.77 4.09 -1.96
CA MET A 60 8.87 4.44 -3.06
C MET A 60 9.58 5.28 -4.13
N LEU A 61 10.38 6.27 -3.71
CA LEU A 61 11.21 7.07 -4.62
C LEU A 61 12.28 6.20 -5.31
N ALA A 62 13.01 5.39 -4.56
CA ALA A 62 14.06 4.50 -5.07
C ALA A 62 13.53 3.44 -6.04
N ALA A 63 12.26 3.03 -5.89
CA ALA A 63 11.59 2.13 -6.82
C ALA A 63 11.23 2.80 -8.17
N GLY A 64 11.55 4.08 -8.35
CA GLY A 64 11.35 4.81 -9.61
C GLY A 64 10.02 5.54 -9.71
N SER A 65 9.36 5.84 -8.59
CA SER A 65 8.14 6.67 -8.64
C SER A 65 8.46 8.03 -9.26
N PRO A 66 7.64 8.54 -10.20
CA PRO A 66 7.92 9.83 -10.83
C PRO A 66 8.02 10.99 -9.83
N PRO A 67 8.83 12.03 -10.12
CA PRO A 67 8.92 13.20 -9.26
C PRO A 67 7.54 13.83 -9.00
N GLY A 68 7.31 14.23 -7.75
CA GLY A 68 6.06 14.89 -7.34
C GLY A 68 4.86 13.97 -7.19
N THR A 69 4.99 12.65 -7.31
CA THR A 69 3.86 11.73 -7.07
C THR A 69 3.84 11.17 -5.65
N VAL A 70 4.97 11.23 -4.93
CA VAL A 70 5.12 10.64 -3.58
C VAL A 70 5.01 11.69 -2.48
N PHE A 71 4.16 11.44 -1.48
CA PHE A 71 4.02 12.33 -0.31
C PHE A 71 3.66 11.54 0.97
N VAL A 72 3.61 12.22 2.12
CA VAL A 72 3.18 11.63 3.40
C VAL A 72 1.74 12.09 3.68
N GLN A 73 0.87 11.16 4.09
CA GLN A 73 -0.56 11.44 4.26
C GLN A 73 -0.82 12.56 5.27
N SER A 74 -0.14 12.55 6.41
CA SER A 74 -0.29 13.57 7.45
C SER A 74 0.18 14.98 7.03
N ASP A 75 1.04 15.09 6.02
CA ASP A 75 1.50 16.39 5.49
C ASP A 75 0.48 17.07 4.58
N VAL A 76 -0.62 16.38 4.24
CA VAL A 76 -1.72 16.91 3.41
C VAL A 76 -3.00 16.96 4.26
N PRO A 77 -3.31 18.11 4.90
CA PRO A 77 -4.41 18.21 5.87
C PRO A 77 -5.79 17.81 5.34
N ALA A 78 -5.98 17.91 4.02
CA ALA A 78 -7.25 17.60 3.36
C ALA A 78 -7.72 16.16 3.63
N HIS A 79 -6.81 15.19 3.83
CA HIS A 79 -7.14 13.81 4.14
C HIS A 79 -7.91 13.70 5.46
N ALA A 80 -7.36 14.30 6.54
CA ALA A 80 -8.01 14.30 7.85
C ALA A 80 -9.30 15.13 7.85
N GLN A 81 -9.29 16.29 7.17
CA GLN A 81 -10.44 17.17 7.08
C GLN A 81 -11.62 16.50 6.37
N LEU A 82 -11.40 15.94 5.18
CA LEU A 82 -12.46 15.23 4.47
C LEU A 82 -12.85 13.94 5.19
N GLY A 83 -11.89 13.23 5.80
CA GLY A 83 -12.17 12.04 6.60
C GLY A 83 -13.23 12.31 7.67
N TYR A 84 -13.12 13.43 8.39
CA TYR A 84 -14.12 13.85 9.38
C TYR A 84 -15.49 14.17 8.76
N LEU A 85 -15.53 14.87 7.62
CA LEU A 85 -16.80 15.16 6.93
C LEU A 85 -17.50 13.88 6.46
N LEU A 86 -16.73 12.89 6.01
CA LEU A 86 -17.26 11.58 5.61
C LEU A 86 -17.72 10.76 6.81
N GLU A 87 -17.10 10.90 7.99
CA GLU A 87 -17.63 10.34 9.23
C GLU A 87 -19.04 10.87 9.54
N CYS A 88 -19.29 12.17 9.31
CA CYS A 88 -20.62 12.79 9.45
C CYS A 88 -21.66 12.28 8.44
N THR A 89 -21.21 11.64 7.36
CA THR A 89 -22.08 11.04 6.32
C THR A 89 -22.29 9.53 6.56
N SER A 90 -21.33 8.88 7.23
CA SER A 90 -21.32 7.43 7.48
C SER A 90 -22.27 6.99 8.59
N TYR A 91 -22.71 5.73 8.57
CA TYR A 91 -23.50 5.14 9.65
C TYR A 91 -22.69 4.10 10.44
N VAL A 92 -22.94 4.04 11.75
CA VAL A 92 -22.36 3.05 12.68
C VAL A 92 -22.54 1.61 12.18
N GLY A 93 -23.69 1.30 11.58
CA GLY A 93 -23.98 -0.03 11.03
C GLY A 93 -23.01 -0.44 9.91
N GLU A 94 -22.58 0.50 9.08
CA GLU A 94 -21.68 0.25 7.95
C GLU A 94 -20.27 -0.05 8.46
N LEU A 95 -19.77 0.81 9.33
CA LEU A 95 -18.44 0.68 9.93
C LEU A 95 -18.31 -0.58 10.78
N SER A 96 -19.34 -0.93 11.56
CA SER A 96 -19.34 -2.15 12.39
C SER A 96 -19.37 -3.46 11.60
N ARG A 97 -19.78 -3.43 10.32
CA ARG A 97 -19.80 -4.59 9.43
C ARG A 97 -18.48 -4.80 8.68
N MET A 98 -17.54 -3.86 8.75
CA MET A 98 -16.24 -3.99 8.09
C MET A 98 -15.48 -5.22 8.62
N ILE A 99 -15.06 -6.11 7.72
CA ILE A 99 -14.38 -7.36 8.07
C ILE A 99 -13.06 -7.04 8.77
N GLN A 100 -12.28 -6.10 8.23
CA GLN A 100 -11.01 -5.68 8.81
C GLN A 100 -11.16 -5.10 10.22
N TYR A 101 -12.24 -4.36 10.51
CA TYR A 101 -12.53 -3.87 11.87
C TYR A 101 -12.75 -5.05 12.83
N LYS A 102 -13.60 -6.01 12.44
CA LYS A 102 -13.91 -7.19 13.25
C LYS A 102 -12.68 -8.06 13.49
N GLU A 103 -11.87 -8.30 12.46
CA GLU A 103 -10.68 -9.15 12.56
C GLU A 103 -9.58 -8.50 13.39
N LYS A 104 -9.27 -7.22 13.13
CA LYS A 104 -8.24 -6.50 13.88
C LYS A 104 -8.64 -6.21 15.33
N GLY A 105 -9.94 -6.24 15.64
CA GLY A 105 -10.49 -6.09 16.98
C GLY A 105 -10.74 -7.40 17.74
N ARG A 106 -10.74 -8.56 17.07
CA ARG A 106 -11.29 -9.84 17.58
C ARG A 106 -10.70 -10.31 18.91
N ASP A 107 -9.45 -9.96 19.21
CA ASP A 107 -8.74 -10.41 20.41
C ASP A 107 -8.16 -9.25 21.23
N ARG A 108 -8.82 -8.09 21.17
CA ARG A 108 -8.35 -6.87 21.85
C ARG A 108 -9.32 -6.43 22.94
N PRO A 109 -8.84 -6.24 24.18
CA PRO A 109 -9.71 -5.78 25.27
C PRO A 109 -10.23 -4.36 25.03
N MET A 110 -9.47 -3.55 24.27
CA MET A 110 -9.87 -2.21 23.86
C MET A 110 -9.44 -1.97 22.42
N THR A 111 -10.33 -1.36 21.65
CA THR A 111 -10.11 -0.98 20.27
C THR A 111 -10.12 0.54 20.15
N ARG A 112 -9.19 1.12 19.38
CA ARG A 112 -9.18 2.57 19.14
C ARG A 112 -10.39 2.96 18.30
N ALA A 113 -10.98 4.12 18.59
CA ALA A 113 -12.05 4.68 17.77
C ALA A 113 -11.61 4.83 16.29
N SER A 114 -10.35 5.20 16.07
CA SER A 114 -9.79 5.29 14.72
C SER A 114 -9.76 3.95 13.97
N LEU A 115 -9.69 2.79 14.64
CA LEU A 115 -9.83 1.50 13.95
C LEU A 115 -11.27 1.28 13.45
N PHE A 116 -12.25 1.93 14.06
CA PHE A 116 -13.64 1.91 13.62
C PHE A 116 -13.90 2.93 12.50
N THR A 117 -13.29 4.12 12.58
CA THR A 117 -13.55 5.22 11.64
C THR A 117 -12.57 5.34 10.46
N TYR A 118 -11.44 4.63 10.46
CA TYR A 118 -10.48 4.68 9.33
C TYR A 118 -11.08 4.38 7.95
N PRO A 119 -12.17 3.60 7.78
CA PRO A 119 -12.76 3.43 6.46
C PRO A 119 -13.24 4.77 5.85
N CYS A 120 -13.67 5.73 6.67
CA CYS A 120 -14.01 7.09 6.23
C CYS A 120 -12.76 7.88 5.82
N LEU A 121 -11.64 7.70 6.54
CA LEU A 121 -10.35 8.29 6.14
C LEU A 121 -9.86 7.69 4.81
N MET A 122 -10.01 6.38 4.60
CA MET A 122 -9.66 5.73 3.33
C MET A 122 -10.56 6.21 2.18
N ALA A 123 -11.85 6.42 2.44
CA ALA A 123 -12.74 7.04 1.46
C ALA A 123 -12.28 8.47 1.11
N ALA A 124 -11.84 9.25 2.09
CA ALA A 124 -11.29 10.58 1.85
C ALA A 124 -10.03 10.51 0.96
N ASP A 125 -9.12 9.58 1.24
CA ASP A 125 -7.91 9.38 0.44
C ASP A 125 -8.23 9.14 -1.05
N ILE A 126 -9.31 8.42 -1.35
CA ILE A 126 -9.75 8.10 -2.72
C ILE A 126 -10.44 9.30 -3.37
N LEU A 127 -11.37 9.93 -2.65
CA LEU A 127 -12.31 10.91 -3.21
C LEU A 127 -11.68 12.29 -3.44
N LEU A 128 -10.63 12.67 -2.68
CA LEU A 128 -9.97 13.97 -2.82
C LEU A 128 -9.44 14.22 -4.24
N TYR A 129 -8.92 13.19 -4.90
CA TYR A 129 -8.21 13.30 -6.18
C TYR A 129 -9.09 13.06 -7.41
N GLY A 130 -10.42 12.91 -7.22
CA GLY A 130 -11.35 12.70 -8.33
C GLY A 130 -11.16 11.37 -9.06
N THR A 131 -10.68 10.36 -8.34
CA THR A 131 -10.40 9.02 -8.88
C THR A 131 -11.66 8.36 -9.43
N ASP A 132 -11.69 8.07 -10.72
CA ASP A 132 -12.81 7.42 -11.40
C ASP A 132 -12.73 5.89 -11.31
N ARG A 133 -11.53 5.34 -11.14
CA ARG A 133 -11.27 3.89 -11.10
C ARG A 133 -10.24 3.58 -10.02
N VAL A 134 -10.55 2.68 -9.11
CA VAL A 134 -9.62 2.28 -8.04
C VAL A 134 -9.20 0.83 -8.25
N PRO A 135 -7.92 0.56 -8.57
CA PRO A 135 -7.42 -0.79 -8.62
C PRO A 135 -7.31 -1.35 -7.20
N VAL A 136 -8.04 -2.42 -6.92
CA VAL A 136 -8.03 -3.08 -5.61
C VAL A 136 -7.57 -4.52 -5.74
N GLY A 137 -6.84 -4.97 -4.71
CA GLY A 137 -6.70 -6.40 -4.43
C GLY A 137 -7.93 -6.91 -3.69
N ASP A 138 -8.14 -8.23 -3.69
CA ASP A 138 -9.33 -8.89 -3.14
C ASP A 138 -9.63 -8.52 -1.66
N ASP A 139 -8.63 -8.02 -0.91
CA ASP A 139 -8.73 -7.62 0.50
C ASP A 139 -9.21 -6.18 0.73
N GLN A 140 -9.36 -5.35 -0.32
CA GLN A 140 -9.72 -3.94 -0.22
C GLN A 140 -11.06 -3.57 -0.90
N ASP A 141 -11.73 -4.54 -1.54
CA ASP A 141 -13.02 -4.33 -2.22
C ASP A 141 -14.05 -3.65 -1.32
N GLN A 142 -14.17 -4.12 -0.06
CA GLN A 142 -15.16 -3.60 0.89
C GLN A 142 -14.97 -2.11 1.21
N HIS A 143 -13.72 -1.62 1.26
CA HIS A 143 -13.45 -0.22 1.55
C HIS A 143 -13.76 0.70 0.37
N VAL A 144 -13.53 0.23 -0.85
CA VAL A 144 -13.88 1.01 -2.04
C VAL A 144 -15.38 1.04 -2.25
N GLU A 145 -16.10 -0.04 -1.97
CA GLU A 145 -17.57 -0.01 -1.94
C GLU A 145 -18.10 0.96 -0.89
N LEU A 146 -17.49 1.03 0.30
CA LEU A 146 -17.86 2.06 1.27
C LEU A 146 -17.58 3.48 0.73
N ALA A 147 -16.43 3.71 0.09
CA ALA A 147 -16.13 5.02 -0.51
C ALA A 147 -17.15 5.41 -1.59
N ARG A 148 -17.66 4.43 -2.35
CA ARG A 148 -18.75 4.62 -3.33
C ARG A 148 -20.05 5.00 -2.65
N ASP A 149 -20.46 4.25 -1.64
CA ASP A 149 -21.70 4.50 -0.90
C ASP A 149 -21.69 5.87 -0.23
N LEU A 150 -20.56 6.27 0.34
CA LEU A 150 -20.38 7.60 0.94
C LEU A 150 -20.42 8.71 -0.12
N ALA A 151 -19.78 8.53 -1.27
CA ALA A 151 -19.84 9.50 -2.36
C ALA A 151 -21.26 9.68 -2.90
N ILE A 152 -22.00 8.59 -3.15
CA ILE A 152 -23.39 8.62 -3.62
C ILE A 152 -24.28 9.32 -2.60
N ARG A 153 -24.14 8.98 -1.31
CA ARG A 153 -24.94 9.57 -0.24
C ARG A 153 -24.66 11.07 -0.10
N PHE A 154 -23.38 11.45 -0.07
CA PHE A 154 -22.99 12.85 -0.01
C PHE A 154 -23.59 13.64 -1.18
N ASN A 155 -23.44 13.13 -2.40
CA ASN A 155 -23.98 13.80 -3.60
C ASN A 155 -25.51 13.97 -3.54
N ARG A 156 -26.22 12.96 -3.03
CA ARG A 156 -27.68 13.03 -2.87
C ARG A 156 -28.11 14.04 -1.80
N GLU A 157 -27.38 14.14 -0.71
CA GLU A 157 -27.76 14.96 0.46
C GLU A 157 -27.34 16.43 0.30
N TYR A 158 -26.12 16.67 -0.19
CA TYR A 158 -25.52 18.01 -0.26
C TYR A 158 -25.30 18.53 -1.69
N GLY A 159 -25.54 17.70 -2.71
CA GLY A 159 -25.37 18.04 -4.12
C GLY A 159 -24.12 17.41 -4.75
N GLU A 160 -24.13 17.26 -6.08
CA GLU A 160 -23.09 16.58 -6.88
C GLU A 160 -21.68 17.15 -6.62
N THR A 161 -20.92 16.48 -5.75
CA THR A 161 -19.61 16.94 -5.25
C THR A 161 -18.49 15.97 -5.58
N PHE A 162 -18.74 14.66 -5.49
CA PHE A 162 -17.76 13.61 -5.70
C PHE A 162 -18.00 12.83 -6.99
N VAL A 163 -16.92 12.42 -7.64
CA VAL A 163 -16.98 11.35 -8.65
C VAL A 163 -17.15 10.04 -7.88
N VAL A 164 -18.12 9.22 -8.27
CA VAL A 164 -18.32 7.90 -7.66
C VAL A 164 -17.28 6.92 -8.25
N PRO A 165 -16.31 6.44 -7.46
CA PRO A 165 -15.21 5.63 -7.98
C PRO A 165 -15.72 4.26 -8.45
N GLN A 166 -15.21 3.71 -9.53
CA GLN A 166 -15.51 2.34 -9.95
C GLN A 166 -14.45 1.38 -9.42
N VAL A 167 -14.89 0.26 -8.85
CA VAL A 167 -13.99 -0.84 -8.49
C VAL A 167 -13.46 -1.47 -9.77
N VAL A 168 -12.14 -1.56 -9.87
CA VAL A 168 -11.48 -2.30 -10.94
C VAL A 168 -10.62 -3.37 -10.29
N LYS A 169 -10.88 -4.64 -10.63
CA LYS A 169 -9.99 -5.71 -10.21
C LYS A 169 -8.62 -5.47 -10.82
N ALA A 170 -7.61 -5.29 -9.97
CA ALA A 170 -6.24 -5.25 -10.45
C ALA A 170 -5.91 -6.59 -11.11
N ALA A 171 -5.13 -6.57 -12.21
CA ALA A 171 -4.51 -7.80 -12.71
C ALA A 171 -3.76 -8.46 -11.54
N LEU A 172 -3.96 -9.77 -11.33
CA LEU A 172 -3.46 -10.54 -10.18
C LEU A 172 -2.07 -10.03 -9.76
N ALA A 173 -2.04 -9.29 -8.65
CA ALA A 173 -0.77 -8.89 -8.07
C ALA A 173 -0.06 -10.16 -7.64
N THR A 174 1.22 -10.30 -7.96
CA THR A 174 2.04 -11.44 -7.53
C THR A 174 1.88 -11.62 -6.03
N ARG A 175 1.25 -12.71 -5.61
CA ARG A 175 1.00 -13.00 -4.20
C ARG A 175 2.20 -13.75 -3.63
N VAL A 176 3.23 -12.99 -3.25
CA VAL A 176 4.40 -13.57 -2.59
C VAL A 176 4.01 -14.11 -1.21
N ARG A 177 4.14 -15.42 -1.03
CA ARG A 177 3.86 -16.12 0.23
C ARG A 177 5.11 -16.19 1.10
N ASP A 178 4.92 -16.41 2.39
CA ASP A 178 6.02 -16.56 3.33
C ASP A 178 6.83 -17.83 3.00
N LEU A 179 8.16 -17.73 2.99
CA LEU A 179 9.05 -18.84 2.60
C LEU A 179 9.13 -19.93 3.67
N ALA A 180 8.82 -19.64 4.93
CA ALA A 180 8.78 -20.62 6.01
C ALA A 180 7.36 -21.21 6.19
N THR A 181 6.33 -20.42 5.91
CA THR A 181 4.92 -20.84 5.94
C THR A 181 4.24 -20.54 4.59
N PRO A 182 4.41 -21.40 3.58
CA PRO A 182 3.95 -21.14 2.20
C PRO A 182 2.43 -21.04 2.03
N THR A 183 1.64 -21.24 3.07
CA THR A 183 0.18 -21.02 3.07
C THR A 183 -0.19 -19.60 3.55
N ALA A 184 0.74 -18.89 4.20
CA ALA A 184 0.56 -17.54 4.69
C ALA A 184 1.15 -16.51 3.72
N LYS A 185 0.55 -15.31 3.68
CA LYS A 185 1.10 -14.17 2.92
C LYS A 185 2.34 -13.64 3.64
N MET A 186 3.38 -13.27 2.90
CA MET A 186 4.54 -12.59 3.47
C MET A 186 4.13 -11.24 4.07
N SER A 187 4.46 -11.00 5.33
CA SER A 187 3.95 -9.87 6.11
C SER A 187 5.06 -8.91 6.54
N LYS A 188 4.87 -7.63 6.23
CA LYS A 188 5.74 -6.55 6.73
C LYS A 188 5.59 -6.29 8.23
N SER A 189 4.51 -6.79 8.84
CA SER A 189 4.22 -6.59 10.26
C SER A 189 4.83 -7.66 11.15
N ASP A 190 5.45 -8.68 10.56
CA ASP A 190 6.18 -9.71 11.30
C ASP A 190 7.42 -9.10 11.96
N ALA A 191 7.94 -9.77 12.98
CA ALA A 191 9.17 -9.34 13.64
C ALA A 191 10.29 -9.13 12.61
N ASP A 192 11.18 -8.17 12.87
CA ASP A 192 12.20 -7.78 11.89
C ASP A 192 13.22 -8.91 11.62
N ASP A 193 13.29 -9.91 12.51
CA ASP A 193 14.11 -11.13 12.42
C ASP A 193 13.31 -12.38 11.99
N ALA A 194 12.04 -12.22 11.59
CA ALA A 194 11.20 -13.34 11.17
C ALA A 194 11.81 -14.11 9.99
N VAL A 195 11.85 -15.43 10.12
CA VAL A 195 12.23 -16.34 9.03
C VAL A 195 11.06 -16.40 8.04
N GLY A 196 11.36 -16.55 6.75
CA GLY A 196 10.34 -16.69 5.73
C GLY A 196 10.00 -15.38 5.01
N THR A 197 10.45 -14.25 5.53
CA THR A 197 10.20 -12.93 4.96
C THR A 197 11.47 -12.32 4.39
N ILE A 198 11.40 -11.85 3.15
CA ILE A 198 12.47 -11.08 2.49
C ILE A 198 12.12 -9.60 2.60
N ARG A 199 12.92 -8.82 3.33
CA ARG A 199 12.79 -7.35 3.40
C ARG A 199 13.60 -6.70 2.27
N LEU A 200 13.13 -5.56 1.78
CA LEU A 200 13.76 -4.88 0.64
C LEU A 200 15.17 -4.37 0.93
N LEU A 201 15.49 -4.15 2.20
CA LEU A 201 16.81 -3.68 2.67
C LEU A 201 17.62 -4.79 3.36
N ASP A 202 17.21 -6.06 3.22
CA ASP A 202 18.02 -7.17 3.72
C ASP A 202 19.33 -7.27 2.92
N PRO A 203 20.48 -7.54 3.57
CA PRO A 203 21.73 -7.79 2.86
C PRO A 203 21.63 -8.96 1.87
N PRO A 204 22.38 -8.96 0.76
CA PRO A 204 22.31 -10.00 -0.25
C PRO A 204 22.50 -11.44 0.28
N ASP A 205 23.39 -11.63 1.26
CA ASP A 205 23.63 -12.93 1.89
C ASP A 205 22.45 -13.39 2.76
N VAL A 206 21.71 -12.47 3.37
CA VAL A 206 20.49 -12.76 4.13
C VAL A 206 19.38 -13.17 3.17
N ILE A 207 19.17 -12.43 2.08
CA ILE A 207 18.17 -12.75 1.04
C ILE A 207 18.44 -14.15 0.48
N ARG A 208 19.68 -14.42 0.04
CA ARG A 208 20.06 -15.74 -0.49
C ARG A 208 19.77 -16.84 0.52
N ARG A 209 20.16 -16.65 1.78
CA ARG A 209 19.95 -17.63 2.86
C ARG A 209 18.47 -17.90 3.13
N GLN A 210 17.62 -16.87 3.12
CA GLN A 210 16.16 -17.01 3.28
C GLN A 210 15.56 -17.85 2.15
N VAL A 211 15.92 -17.56 0.89
CA VAL A 211 15.46 -18.33 -0.27
C VAL A 211 15.94 -19.79 -0.22
N MET A 212 17.22 -20.01 0.09
CA MET A 212 17.77 -21.37 0.18
C MET A 212 17.08 -22.22 1.28
N ARG A 213 16.62 -21.56 2.35
CA ARG A 213 15.89 -22.18 3.47
C ARG A 213 14.37 -22.24 3.27
N ALA A 214 13.84 -21.78 2.14
CA ALA A 214 12.42 -21.85 1.87
C ALA A 214 11.90 -23.29 2.02
N VAL A 215 10.76 -23.44 2.69
CA VAL A 215 10.11 -24.73 2.93
C VAL A 215 9.58 -25.28 1.62
N THR A 216 9.94 -26.52 1.33
CA THR A 216 9.46 -27.33 0.20
C THR A 216 9.00 -28.68 0.73
N ASP A 217 8.27 -29.44 -0.08
CA ASP A 217 7.99 -30.85 0.22
C ASP A 217 9.25 -31.73 0.06
N SER A 218 9.10 -33.05 0.20
CA SER A 218 10.18 -34.03 0.14
C SER A 218 10.28 -34.79 -1.19
N GLU A 219 9.43 -34.51 -2.18
CA GLU A 219 9.36 -35.27 -3.44
C GLU A 219 10.49 -34.89 -4.41
N ASN A 220 11.11 -33.71 -4.23
CA ASN A 220 12.15 -33.14 -5.10
C ASN A 220 11.77 -33.04 -6.59
N GLU A 221 10.47 -32.92 -6.87
CA GLU A 221 9.91 -32.69 -8.21
C GLU A 221 9.48 -31.23 -8.33
N VAL A 222 10.04 -30.47 -9.28
CA VAL A 222 9.65 -29.07 -9.48
C VAL A 222 8.39 -29.02 -10.34
N ARG A 223 7.26 -28.70 -9.69
CA ARG A 223 5.95 -28.59 -10.35
C ARG A 223 5.11 -27.52 -9.67
N HIS A 224 4.38 -26.75 -10.50
CA HIS A 224 3.40 -25.79 -10.01
C HIS A 224 2.13 -26.53 -9.54
N ASP A 225 1.87 -26.49 -8.24
CA ASP A 225 0.70 -27.06 -7.58
C ASP A 225 0.46 -26.34 -6.25
N GLU A 226 -0.52 -25.44 -6.22
CA GLU A 226 -0.81 -24.64 -5.03
C GLU A 226 -1.29 -25.49 -3.84
N SER A 227 -1.92 -26.64 -4.11
CA SER A 227 -2.50 -27.50 -3.08
C SER A 227 -1.47 -28.48 -2.53
N ALA A 228 -0.81 -29.22 -3.41
CA ALA A 228 0.14 -30.26 -3.00
C ALA A 228 1.55 -29.71 -2.72
N LYS A 229 1.97 -28.64 -3.40
CA LYS A 229 3.36 -28.15 -3.39
C LYS A 229 3.42 -26.62 -3.20
N PRO A 230 2.78 -26.05 -2.16
CA PRO A 230 2.64 -24.60 -2.00
C PRO A 230 3.98 -23.87 -1.93
N GLY A 231 5.01 -24.48 -1.32
CA GLY A 231 6.36 -23.93 -1.24
C GLY A 231 7.07 -23.83 -2.59
N VAL A 232 7.02 -24.91 -3.38
CA VAL A 232 7.61 -24.95 -4.72
C VAL A 232 6.88 -23.98 -5.65
N THR A 233 5.54 -23.95 -5.57
CA THR A 233 4.70 -23.01 -6.31
C THR A 233 5.05 -21.56 -6.00
N ASN A 234 5.18 -21.20 -4.71
CA ASN A 234 5.59 -19.86 -4.31
C ASN A 234 6.97 -19.47 -4.90
N LEU A 235 7.94 -20.39 -4.90
CA LEU A 235 9.26 -20.14 -5.51
C LEU A 235 9.17 -19.91 -7.02
N LEU A 236 8.37 -20.70 -7.73
CA LEU A 236 8.13 -20.52 -9.18
C LEU A 236 7.42 -19.20 -9.48
N GLU A 237 6.44 -18.81 -8.68
CA GLU A 237 5.74 -17.52 -8.80
C GLU A 237 6.67 -16.34 -8.53
N ILE A 238 7.57 -16.44 -7.54
CA ILE A 238 8.59 -15.42 -7.26
C ILE A 238 9.55 -15.32 -8.44
N LEU A 239 10.05 -16.45 -8.96
CA LEU A 239 10.93 -16.48 -10.13
C LEU A 239 10.27 -15.78 -11.32
N ALA A 240 9.07 -16.23 -11.71
CA ALA A 240 8.29 -15.65 -12.79
C ALA A 240 8.06 -14.15 -12.61
N ALA A 241 7.82 -13.69 -11.38
CA ALA A 241 7.60 -12.28 -11.10
C ALA A 241 8.87 -11.42 -11.21
N CYS A 242 10.05 -12.01 -11.03
CA CYS A 242 11.35 -11.33 -11.15
C CYS A 242 11.89 -11.38 -12.59
N THR A 243 11.78 -12.52 -13.28
CA THR A 243 12.36 -12.74 -14.61
C THR A 243 11.38 -12.54 -15.76
N GLY A 244 10.07 -12.52 -15.46
CA GLY A 244 9.02 -12.72 -16.46
C GLY A 244 8.83 -14.20 -16.78
N GLY A 245 7.72 -14.51 -17.47
CA GLY A 245 7.35 -15.86 -17.88
C GLY A 245 6.15 -16.44 -17.14
N ASP A 246 5.75 -17.66 -17.52
CA ASP A 246 4.69 -18.43 -16.87
C ASP A 246 5.33 -19.36 -15.82
N PRO A 247 4.95 -19.27 -14.53
CA PRO A 247 5.51 -20.12 -13.48
C PRO A 247 5.29 -21.63 -13.73
N VAL A 248 4.24 -22.02 -14.46
CA VAL A 248 4.00 -23.42 -14.83
C VAL A 248 5.04 -23.89 -15.85
N GLN A 249 5.38 -23.06 -16.83
CA GLN A 249 6.37 -23.40 -17.86
C GLN A 249 7.79 -23.42 -17.29
N LEU A 250 8.11 -22.48 -16.42
CA LEU A 250 9.43 -22.39 -15.77
C LEU A 250 9.77 -23.66 -14.99
N ALA A 251 8.76 -24.36 -14.44
CA ALA A 251 8.97 -25.61 -13.70
C ALA A 251 9.73 -26.68 -14.50
N SER A 252 9.49 -26.76 -15.82
CA SER A 252 10.13 -27.74 -16.70
C SER A 252 11.65 -27.57 -16.85
N GLY A 253 12.19 -26.41 -16.48
CA GLY A 253 13.62 -26.11 -16.53
C GLY A 253 14.41 -26.68 -15.35
N TYR A 254 13.76 -27.27 -14.34
CA TYR A 254 14.42 -27.64 -13.09
C TYR A 254 14.30 -29.13 -12.78
N SER A 255 15.45 -29.75 -12.46
CA SER A 255 15.54 -31.15 -12.05
C SER A 255 15.49 -31.37 -10.53
N GLY A 256 15.37 -30.30 -9.73
CA GLY A 256 15.30 -30.38 -8.28
C GLY A 256 15.30 -29.02 -7.57
N TYR A 257 15.01 -29.04 -6.28
CA TYR A 257 14.78 -27.81 -5.50
C TYR A 257 16.02 -26.94 -5.29
N GLY A 258 17.21 -27.55 -5.25
CA GLY A 258 18.46 -26.80 -5.08
C GLY A 258 18.70 -25.81 -6.22
N ALA A 259 18.51 -26.25 -7.47
CA ALA A 259 18.66 -25.41 -8.65
C ALA A 259 17.59 -24.31 -8.68
N LEU A 260 16.32 -24.65 -8.45
CA LEU A 260 15.22 -23.67 -8.38
C LEU A 260 15.51 -22.59 -7.33
N LYS A 261 15.91 -22.97 -6.11
CA LYS A 261 16.21 -22.01 -5.04
C LYS A 261 17.40 -21.11 -5.37
N SER A 262 18.43 -21.65 -6.03
CA SER A 262 19.58 -20.85 -6.46
C SER A 262 19.15 -19.77 -7.45
N ASP A 263 18.42 -20.15 -8.49
CA ASP A 263 17.96 -19.23 -9.53
C ASP A 263 16.94 -18.21 -8.98
N VAL A 264 16.06 -18.62 -8.06
CA VAL A 264 15.17 -17.69 -7.37
C VAL A 264 15.96 -16.68 -6.56
N ALA A 265 17.01 -17.11 -5.85
CA ALA A 265 17.85 -16.19 -5.06
C ALA A 265 18.54 -15.17 -5.98
N ASP A 266 19.10 -15.64 -7.10
CA ASP A 266 19.76 -14.78 -8.08
C ASP A 266 18.77 -13.82 -8.74
N ALA A 267 17.58 -14.29 -9.11
CA ALA A 267 16.53 -13.47 -9.68
C ALA A 267 16.03 -12.39 -8.70
N VAL A 268 15.80 -12.74 -7.44
CA VAL A 268 15.39 -11.78 -6.41
C VAL A 268 16.47 -10.71 -6.19
N LEU A 269 17.74 -11.12 -6.11
CA LEU A 269 18.86 -10.18 -5.97
C LEU A 269 18.97 -9.24 -7.16
N SER A 270 18.79 -9.75 -8.38
CA SER A 270 18.82 -8.93 -9.60
C SER A 270 17.77 -7.81 -9.62
N VAL A 271 16.64 -8.00 -8.93
CA VAL A 271 15.57 -7.01 -8.77
C VAL A 271 15.84 -6.07 -7.60
N ILE A 272 16.31 -6.60 -6.46
CA ILE A 272 16.47 -5.82 -5.22
C ILE A 272 17.75 -4.98 -5.20
N GLU A 273 18.87 -5.46 -5.74
CA GLU A 273 20.15 -4.73 -5.67
C GLU A 273 20.11 -3.35 -6.35
N PRO A 274 19.49 -3.15 -7.54
CA PRO A 274 19.30 -1.82 -8.11
C PRO A 274 18.49 -0.90 -7.20
N LEU A 275 17.40 -1.41 -6.60
CA LEU A 275 16.58 -0.68 -5.64
C LEU A 275 17.39 -0.27 -4.39
N GLN A 276 18.20 -1.18 -3.84
CA GLN A 276 19.04 -0.92 -2.68
C GLN A 276 20.11 0.14 -2.97
N ARG A 277 20.70 0.11 -4.17
CA ARG A 277 21.67 1.13 -4.60
C ARG A 277 21.01 2.51 -4.67
N GLU A 278 19.85 2.62 -5.31
CA GLU A 278 19.13 3.90 -5.39
C GLU A 278 18.67 4.39 -4.01
N TYR A 279 18.17 3.47 -3.18
CA TYR A 279 17.82 3.79 -1.79
C TYR A 279 19.02 4.31 -1.01
N ALA A 280 20.20 3.69 -1.14
CA ALA A 280 21.42 4.13 -0.45
C ALA A 280 21.87 5.53 -0.90
N VAL A 281 21.76 5.84 -2.19
CA VAL A 281 22.02 7.19 -2.73
C VAL A 281 21.08 8.20 -2.08
N LEU A 282 19.76 7.98 -2.14
CA LEU A 282 18.76 8.87 -1.55
C LEU A 282 18.90 8.98 -0.02
N ALA A 283 19.18 7.88 0.67
CA ALA A 283 19.34 7.87 2.13
C ALA A 283 20.60 8.62 2.58
N SER A 284 21.64 8.70 1.73
CA SER A 284 22.85 9.48 2.00
C SER A 284 22.65 10.99 1.86
N ASP A 285 21.58 11.43 1.18
CA ASP A 285 21.18 12.82 1.07
C ASP A 285 19.72 13.04 1.55
N PRO A 286 19.53 13.16 2.87
CA PRO A 286 18.22 13.41 3.46
C PRO A 286 17.50 14.66 2.93
N ALA A 287 18.24 15.69 2.51
CA ALA A 287 17.66 16.95 2.05
C ALA A 287 16.98 16.78 0.69
N THR A 288 17.62 16.05 -0.24
CA THR A 288 17.01 15.68 -1.52
C THR A 288 15.70 14.92 -1.33
N VAL A 289 15.64 13.99 -0.37
CA VAL A 289 14.40 13.27 -0.05
C VAL A 289 13.32 14.23 0.47
N ASP A 290 13.68 15.16 1.36
CA ASP A 290 12.74 16.14 1.90
C ASP A 290 12.19 17.07 0.80
N GLU A 291 13.03 17.50 -0.14
CA GLU A 291 12.61 18.30 -1.30
C GLU A 291 11.64 17.54 -2.22
N LEU A 292 11.93 16.27 -2.53
CA LEU A 292 11.06 15.43 -3.36
C LEU A 292 9.70 15.22 -2.71
N LEU A 293 9.67 14.97 -1.40
CA LEU A 293 8.43 14.81 -0.64
C LEU A 293 7.66 16.12 -0.48
N ALA A 294 8.35 17.25 -0.30
CA ALA A 294 7.74 18.58 -0.27
C ALA A 294 7.05 18.89 -1.61
N HIS A 295 7.70 18.57 -2.73
CA HIS A 295 7.11 18.74 -4.05
C HIS A 295 5.85 17.87 -4.24
N GLY A 296 5.88 16.61 -3.81
CA GLY A 296 4.71 15.74 -3.85
C GLY A 296 3.58 16.22 -2.94
N ARG A 297 3.91 16.68 -1.73
CA ARG A 297 2.96 17.30 -0.78
C ARG A 297 2.27 18.50 -1.41
N ASP A 298 3.03 19.43 -1.97
CA ASP A 298 2.49 20.69 -2.51
C ASP A 298 1.53 20.41 -3.67
N ARG A 299 1.90 19.49 -4.56
CA ARG A 299 1.01 19.03 -5.63
C ARG A 299 -0.25 18.34 -5.09
N ALA A 300 -0.13 17.50 -4.07
CA ALA A 300 -1.27 16.83 -3.45
C ALA A 300 -2.22 17.82 -2.76
N ILE A 301 -1.68 18.85 -2.10
CA ILE A 301 -2.46 19.96 -1.53
C ILE A 301 -3.21 20.70 -2.63
N GLU A 302 -2.52 21.10 -3.70
CA GLU A 302 -3.13 21.80 -4.84
C GLU A 302 -4.26 20.98 -5.47
N ALA A 303 -4.02 19.69 -5.71
CA ALA A 303 -4.99 18.81 -6.35
C ALA A 303 -6.23 18.51 -5.48
N SER A 304 -6.03 18.37 -4.16
CA SER A 304 -7.10 18.00 -3.22
C SER A 304 -7.96 19.19 -2.79
N ALA A 305 -7.41 20.40 -2.79
CA ALA A 305 -8.06 21.59 -2.25
C ALA A 305 -9.41 21.95 -2.92
N PRO A 306 -9.58 21.88 -4.26
CA PRO A 306 -10.88 22.15 -4.89
C PRO A 306 -11.97 21.22 -4.40
N ARG A 307 -11.67 19.92 -4.27
CA ARG A 307 -12.66 18.92 -3.84
C ARG A 307 -13.05 19.11 -2.38
N LEU A 308 -12.07 19.33 -1.50
CA LEU A 308 -12.35 19.62 -0.10
C LEU A 308 -13.19 20.89 0.06
N ARG A 309 -12.86 21.96 -0.66
CA ARG A 309 -13.64 23.21 -0.63
C ARG A 309 -15.07 22.99 -1.07
N ALA A 310 -15.30 22.25 -2.16
CA ALA A 310 -16.64 21.92 -2.63
C ALA A 310 -17.44 21.16 -1.55
N ALA A 311 -16.85 20.14 -0.93
CA ALA A 311 -17.49 19.39 0.16
C ALA A 311 -17.79 20.27 1.38
N GLN A 312 -16.85 21.12 1.78
CA GLN A 312 -17.05 22.09 2.87
C GLN A 312 -18.21 23.03 2.58
N SER A 313 -18.25 23.66 1.40
CA SER A 313 -19.33 24.56 1.00
C SER A 313 -20.69 23.86 0.91
N ALA A 314 -20.73 22.64 0.37
CA ALA A 314 -21.96 21.84 0.27
C ALA A 314 -22.56 21.50 1.66
N MET A 315 -21.70 21.35 2.67
CA MET A 315 -22.09 21.16 4.07
C MET A 315 -22.26 22.49 4.86
N GLY A 316 -22.17 23.64 4.19
CA GLY A 316 -22.33 24.95 4.83
C GLY A 316 -21.15 25.42 5.69
N LEU A 317 -19.96 24.83 5.51
CA LEU A 317 -18.73 25.23 6.19
C LEU A 317 -17.96 26.31 5.41
N GLY A 318 -17.03 27.00 6.07
CA GLY A 318 -16.19 28.02 5.43
C GLY A 318 -16.75 29.44 5.46
N VAL A 319 -17.72 29.71 6.34
CA VAL A 319 -18.44 31.00 6.51
C VAL A 319 -17.51 32.22 6.68
N SER A 320 -16.27 32.04 7.16
CA SER A 320 -15.30 33.13 7.28
C SER A 320 -14.61 33.51 5.96
N ARG A 321 -14.57 32.63 4.95
CA ARG A 321 -13.91 32.87 3.65
C ARG A 321 -14.72 33.79 2.74
N ASP A 322 -16.05 33.74 2.82
CA ASP A 322 -16.94 34.59 2.01
C ASP A 322 -16.95 36.06 2.45
N ARG A 323 -16.43 36.38 3.65
CA ARG A 323 -16.31 37.78 4.12
C ARG A 323 -15.16 38.54 3.46
N ASP A 324 -14.11 37.84 3.04
CA ASP A 324 -12.94 38.48 2.40
C ASP A 324 -13.20 38.80 0.92
N LEU A 325 -14.20 38.17 0.29
CA LEU A 325 -14.64 38.47 -1.08
C LEU A 325 -15.75 39.54 -1.14
N ALA A 326 -16.39 39.85 -0.02
CA ALA A 326 -17.40 40.91 0.08
C ALA A 326 -16.80 42.27 0.50
N THR A 327 -15.49 42.30 0.83
CA THR A 327 -14.77 43.50 1.28
C THR A 327 -13.60 43.90 0.37
N ALA A 328 -13.42 43.22 -0.77
CA ALA A 328 -12.48 43.56 -1.85
C ALA A 328 -13.24 43.98 -3.12
#